data_AF-A0A8B7DGI1-F1
#
_entry.id   AF-A0A8B7DGI1-F1
#
_cell.length_a   1.000
_cell.length_b   1.000
_cell.length_c   1.000
_cell.angle_alpha   90.00
_cell.angle_beta   90.00
_cell.angle_gamma   90.00
#
_symmetry.space_group_name_H-M   'P 1'
#
loop_
_entity.id
_entity.type
_entity.pdbx_description
1 polymer ?
#
loop_
_entity_poly.entity_id
_entity_poly.type
_entity_poly.pdbx_seq_one_letter_code
_entity_poly.pdbx_strand_id
1 'polypeptide(L)'
;MTGHLRGLAAQLKEESNAAISVHCFAHCLNLFLQDCTRQCTLVRDSLSLVSEIANMIKNSSKKVTVFDKIRQQMSFDNNDRGPIKNLKPLCPTRWAVRSSAFEALLEKTNYKSVINAMAEIGELVSDDSGSKAKGISQQLQKFEIYFRMKLCFLFFNATKQASGTLQTKALSLTEAMKCVTVTKQYLQRLRDTSFNQFY
;
A
#
# COMPACT_ATOMS: atom_id res chain seq x y z
N MET A 1 2.75 -17.49 16.51
CA MET A 1 3.63 -17.66 17.69
C MET A 1 2.95 -18.32 18.90
N THR A 2 1.61 -18.46 18.90
CA THR A 2 0.84 -19.06 20.01
C THR A 2 0.26 -20.45 19.66
N GLY A 3 0.85 -21.15 18.69
CA GLY A 3 0.39 -22.50 18.33
C GLY A 3 0.50 -23.45 19.52
N HIS A 4 -0.58 -24.17 19.83
CA HIS A 4 -0.65 -25.00 21.04
C HIS A 4 0.28 -26.21 21.00
N LEU A 5 0.61 -26.74 19.81
CA LEU A 5 1.41 -27.96 19.65
C LEU A 5 2.94 -27.71 19.55
N ARG A 6 3.36 -26.66 18.83
CA ARG A 6 4.78 -26.34 18.56
C ARG A 6 5.05 -24.83 18.45
N GLY A 7 4.19 -24.00 19.04
CA GLY A 7 4.41 -22.57 19.07
C GLY A 7 5.45 -22.18 20.10
N LEU A 8 6.19 -21.10 19.86
CA LEU A 8 7.16 -20.53 20.80
C LEU A 8 6.59 -20.39 22.22
N ALA A 9 5.33 -19.95 22.34
CA ALA A 9 4.66 -19.82 23.65
C ALA A 9 4.47 -21.17 24.36
N ALA A 10 4.20 -22.26 23.63
CA ALA A 10 4.06 -23.60 24.20
C ALA A 10 5.42 -24.14 24.66
N GLN A 11 6.46 -23.98 23.82
CA GLN A 11 7.84 -24.39 24.14
C GLN A 11 8.39 -23.65 25.38
N LEU A 12 8.18 -22.34 25.47
CA LEU A 12 8.60 -21.56 26.66
C LEU A 12 7.86 -22.00 27.93
N LYS A 13 6.63 -22.51 27.80
CA LYS A 13 5.84 -22.99 28.94
C LYS A 13 6.26 -24.38 29.39
N GLU A 14 6.76 -25.22 28.48
CA GLU A 14 7.41 -26.49 28.80
C GLU A 14 8.70 -26.27 29.63
N GLU A 15 9.47 -25.23 29.31
CA GLU A 15 10.68 -24.87 30.08
C GLU A 15 10.36 -24.16 31.40
N SER A 16 9.30 -23.35 31.44
CA SER A 16 8.88 -22.63 32.65
C SER A 16 7.37 -22.46 32.71
N ASN A 17 6.73 -23.16 33.66
CA ASN A 17 5.28 -23.06 33.89
C ASN A 17 4.81 -21.65 34.29
N ALA A 18 5.70 -20.81 34.81
CA ALA A 18 5.40 -19.42 35.18
C ALA A 18 5.40 -18.46 33.98
N ALA A 19 5.84 -18.91 32.80
CA ALA A 19 5.91 -18.06 31.62
C ALA A 19 4.50 -17.62 31.18
N ILE A 20 4.32 -16.31 31.05
CA ILE A 20 3.08 -15.70 30.55
C ILE A 20 3.24 -15.38 29.07
N SER A 21 2.31 -15.88 28.25
CA SER A 21 2.25 -15.51 26.84
C SER A 21 1.34 -14.31 26.66
N VAL A 22 1.88 -13.24 26.07
CA VAL A 22 1.12 -12.05 25.67
C VAL A 22 1.22 -11.91 24.15
N HIS A 23 0.10 -11.57 23.51
CA HIS A 23 0.10 -11.32 22.08
C HIS A 23 0.85 -10.02 21.74
N CYS A 24 1.67 -10.07 20.68
CA CYS A 24 2.32 -8.89 20.13
C CYS A 24 1.27 -7.95 19.51
N PHE A 25 1.15 -6.72 20.02
CA PHE A 25 0.19 -5.73 19.50
C PHE A 25 0.38 -5.42 18.01
N ALA A 26 1.63 -5.33 17.54
CA ALA A 26 1.90 -5.13 16.11
C ALA A 26 1.39 -6.31 15.26
N HIS A 27 1.49 -7.55 15.78
CA HIS A 27 0.96 -8.72 15.11
C HIS A 27 -0.58 -8.74 15.13
N CYS A 28 -1.20 -8.40 16.26
CA CYS A 28 -2.66 -8.27 16.37
C CYS A 28 -3.20 -7.23 15.38
N LEU A 29 -2.55 -6.06 15.29
CA LEU A 29 -2.92 -5.02 14.32
C LEU A 29 -2.81 -5.56 12.88
N ASN A 30 -1.73 -6.26 12.55
CA ASN A 30 -1.57 -6.82 11.21
C ASN A 30 -2.66 -7.85 10.86
N LEU A 31 -3.03 -8.75 11.79
CA LEU A 31 -4.12 -9.71 11.57
C LEU A 31 -5.46 -9.00 11.35
N PHE A 32 -5.79 -8.04 12.22
CA PHE A 32 -7.00 -7.22 12.07
C PHE A 32 -7.08 -6.54 10.70
N LEU A 33 -5.98 -5.93 10.26
CA LEU A 33 -5.94 -5.24 8.97
C LEU A 33 -6.10 -6.19 7.79
N GLN A 34 -5.51 -7.39 7.85
CA GLN A 34 -5.71 -8.42 6.83
C GLN A 34 -7.19 -8.82 6.74
N ASP A 35 -7.85 -9.06 7.87
CA ASP A 35 -9.25 -9.45 7.91
C ASP A 35 -10.18 -8.34 7.40
N CYS A 36 -9.97 -7.09 7.84
CA CYS A 36 -10.79 -5.96 7.42
C CYS A 36 -10.68 -5.68 5.92
N THR A 37 -9.46 -5.70 5.39
CA THR A 37 -9.25 -5.39 3.96
C THR A 37 -9.72 -6.49 3.03
N ARG A 38 -9.66 -7.76 3.47
CA ARG A 38 -10.23 -8.88 2.70
C ARG A 38 -11.73 -8.69 2.48
N GLN A 39 -12.42 -8.15 3.49
CA GLN A 39 -13.86 -7.90 3.47
C GLN A 39 -14.24 -6.63 2.69
N CYS A 40 -13.34 -5.67 2.54
CA CYS A 40 -13.58 -4.43 1.82
C CYS A 40 -13.22 -4.56 0.33
N THR A 41 -14.24 -4.64 -0.53
CA THR A 41 -14.09 -4.78 -1.99
C THR A 41 -13.26 -3.64 -2.58
N LEU A 42 -13.56 -2.39 -2.23
CA LEU A 42 -12.84 -1.20 -2.68
C LEU A 42 -11.33 -1.31 -2.43
N VAL A 43 -10.93 -1.73 -1.22
CA VAL A 43 -9.52 -1.86 -0.86
C VAL A 43 -8.86 -3.02 -1.61
N ARG A 44 -9.54 -4.16 -1.71
CA ARG A 44 -9.02 -5.33 -2.43
C ARG A 44 -8.80 -5.03 -3.91
N ASP A 45 -9.79 -4.41 -4.55
CA ASP A 45 -9.72 -4.07 -5.98
C ASP A 45 -8.63 -3.01 -6.22
N SER A 46 -8.48 -2.04 -5.29
CA SER A 46 -7.41 -1.05 -5.35
C SER A 46 -6.01 -1.68 -5.21
N LEU A 47 -5.84 -2.65 -4.31
CA LEU A 47 -4.60 -3.40 -4.17
C LEU A 47 -4.28 -4.23 -5.42
N SER A 48 -5.30 -4.84 -6.05
CA SER A 48 -5.15 -5.58 -7.31
C SER A 48 -4.65 -4.66 -8.40
N LEU A 49 -5.33 -3.52 -8.60
CA LEU A 49 -4.97 -2.55 -9.64
C LEU A 49 -3.54 -2.00 -9.47
N VAL A 50 -3.12 -1.64 -8.24
CA VAL A 50 -1.73 -1.20 -8.00
C VAL A 50 -0.72 -2.31 -8.32
N SER A 51 -1.04 -3.56 -8.01
CA SER A 51 -0.18 -4.70 -8.35
C SER A 51 -0.11 -4.92 -9.85
N GLU A 52 -1.25 -4.87 -10.53
CA GLU A 52 -1.37 -5.02 -11.98
C GLU A 52 -0.58 -3.94 -12.72
N ILE A 53 -0.68 -2.68 -12.29
CA ILE A 53 0.12 -1.56 -12.83
C ILE A 53 1.62 -1.85 -12.70
N ALA A 54 2.08 -2.22 -11.50
CA ALA A 54 3.49 -2.47 -11.26
C ALA A 54 4.00 -3.67 -12.09
N ASN A 55 3.22 -4.74 -12.17
CA ASN A 55 3.57 -5.94 -12.93
C ASN A 55 3.54 -5.70 -14.44
N MET A 56 2.58 -4.91 -14.94
CA MET A 56 2.46 -4.58 -16.36
C MET A 56 3.69 -3.84 -16.88
N ILE A 57 4.24 -2.92 -16.08
CA ILE A 57 5.48 -2.21 -16.44
C ILE A 57 6.70 -3.14 -16.27
N LYS A 58 6.79 -3.87 -15.16
CA LYS A 58 7.99 -4.64 -14.79
C LYS A 58 8.15 -5.98 -15.51
N ASN A 59 7.12 -6.49 -16.16
CA ASN A 59 7.17 -7.79 -16.84
C ASN A 59 8.03 -7.78 -18.12
N SER A 60 8.45 -6.61 -18.61
CA SER A 60 9.28 -6.49 -19.81
C SER A 60 10.20 -5.29 -19.71
N SER A 61 11.49 -5.48 -20.02
CA SER A 61 12.49 -4.40 -20.07
C SER A 61 12.06 -3.28 -21.02
N LYS A 62 11.45 -3.62 -22.15
CA LYS A 62 10.94 -2.63 -23.13
C LYS A 62 9.91 -1.68 -22.49
N LYS A 63 8.97 -2.22 -21.70
CA LYS A 63 7.92 -1.43 -21.02
C LYS A 63 8.48 -0.59 -19.89
N VAL A 64 9.48 -1.10 -19.16
CA VAL A 64 10.24 -0.31 -18.17
C VAL A 64 10.89 0.89 -18.86
N THR A 65 11.55 0.68 -20.01
CA THR A 65 12.18 1.78 -20.77
C THR A 65 11.17 2.82 -21.25
N VAL A 66 9.99 2.40 -21.74
CA VAL A 66 8.90 3.33 -22.11
C VAL A 66 8.48 4.18 -20.92
N PHE A 67 8.20 3.53 -19.78
CA PHE A 67 7.81 4.22 -18.56
C PHE A 67 8.89 5.18 -18.05
N ASP A 68 10.17 4.78 -18.06
CA ASP A 68 11.28 5.62 -17.62
C ASP A 68 11.44 6.86 -18.49
N LYS A 69 11.30 6.72 -19.82
CA LYS A 69 11.35 7.86 -20.76
C LYS A 69 10.24 8.88 -20.48
N ILE A 70 8.99 8.41 -20.40
CA ILE A 70 7.83 9.27 -20.12
C ILE A 70 8.00 9.96 -18.77
N ARG A 71 8.43 9.20 -17.75
CA ARG A 71 8.61 9.72 -16.39
C ARG A 71 9.69 10.80 -16.34
N GLN A 72 10.82 10.60 -17.02
CA GLN A 72 11.88 11.61 -17.12
C GLN A 72 11.43 12.89 -17.84
N GLN A 73 10.70 12.74 -18.95
CA GLN A 73 10.11 13.88 -19.67
C GLN A 73 9.15 14.67 -18.77
N MET A 74 8.24 13.98 -18.09
CA MET A 74 7.30 14.59 -17.14
C MET A 74 8.00 15.33 -15.99
N SER A 75 9.06 14.73 -15.42
CA SER A 75 9.86 15.40 -14.38
C SER A 75 10.53 16.67 -14.92
N PHE A 76 11.08 16.63 -16.14
CA PHE A 76 11.69 17.79 -16.79
C PHE A 76 10.66 18.90 -17.03
N ASP A 77 9.51 18.58 -17.64
CA ASP A 77 8.45 19.54 -17.99
C ASP A 77 7.84 20.22 -16.74
N ASN A 78 7.78 19.51 -15.61
CA ASN A 78 7.25 20.03 -14.35
C ASN A 78 8.32 20.64 -13.44
N ASN A 79 9.59 20.75 -13.90
CA ASN A 79 10.76 21.16 -13.12
C ASN A 79 10.87 20.41 -11.77
N ASP A 80 10.47 19.14 -11.77
CA ASP A 80 10.49 18.28 -10.60
C ASP A 80 11.83 17.55 -10.53
N ARG A 81 12.75 18.09 -9.74
CA ARG A 81 14.09 17.51 -9.51
C ARG A 81 14.13 16.57 -8.31
N GLY A 82 12.96 16.17 -7.80
CA GLY A 82 12.84 15.25 -6.68
C GLY A 82 13.33 13.83 -7.00
N PRO A 83 13.63 13.02 -5.96
CA PRO A 83 14.01 11.64 -6.16
C PRO A 83 12.85 10.83 -6.76
N ILE A 84 13.11 10.25 -7.93
CA ILE A 84 12.12 9.47 -8.68
C ILE A 84 11.77 8.19 -7.91
N LYS A 85 10.50 8.05 -7.50
CA LYS A 85 10.02 6.84 -6.81
C LYS A 85 9.65 5.74 -7.81
N ASN A 86 10.31 4.60 -7.68
CA ASN A 86 9.95 3.41 -8.46
C ASN A 86 8.64 2.79 -7.95
N LEU A 87 7.81 2.32 -8.89
CA LEU A 87 6.63 1.53 -8.55
C LEU A 87 7.04 0.28 -7.77
N LYS A 88 6.28 -0.04 -6.73
CA LYS A 88 6.58 -1.16 -5.84
C LYS A 88 5.53 -2.25 -6.03
N PRO A 89 5.91 -3.47 -6.45
CA PRO A 89 4.97 -4.58 -6.44
C PRO A 89 4.53 -4.84 -4.99
N LEU A 90 3.29 -5.25 -4.82
CA LEU A 90 2.80 -5.63 -3.50
C LEU A 90 3.43 -6.97 -3.09
N CYS A 91 3.85 -7.04 -1.83
CA CYS A 91 4.20 -8.29 -1.18
C CYS A 91 3.01 -8.71 -0.30
N PRO A 92 2.35 -9.86 -0.56
CA PRO A 92 1.15 -10.27 0.17
C PRO A 92 1.34 -10.29 1.69
N THR A 93 2.53 -10.73 2.14
CA THR A 93 2.87 -10.98 3.54
C THR A 93 3.35 -9.75 4.31
N ARG A 94 3.74 -8.65 3.64
CA ARG A 94 4.32 -7.46 4.31
C ARG A 94 3.41 -6.24 4.21
N TRP A 95 2.57 -6.07 5.22
CA TRP A 95 1.57 -4.99 5.28
C TRP A 95 2.15 -3.58 5.19
N ALA A 96 3.32 -3.35 5.79
CA ALA A 96 4.02 -2.07 5.72
C ALA A 96 4.40 -1.62 4.30
N VAL A 97 4.46 -2.53 3.33
CA VAL A 97 4.82 -2.22 1.93
C VAL A 97 3.64 -1.65 1.15
N ARG A 98 2.39 -1.93 1.57
CA ARG A 98 1.17 -1.49 0.86
C ARG A 98 1.09 0.03 0.77
N SER A 99 1.31 0.75 1.88
CA SER A 99 1.35 2.22 1.90
C SER A 99 2.35 2.78 0.89
N SER A 100 3.57 2.24 0.86
CA SER A 100 4.62 2.72 -0.02
C SER A 100 4.38 2.40 -1.50
N ALA A 101 3.52 1.42 -1.83
CA ALA A 101 3.12 1.16 -3.21
C ALA A 101 2.13 2.22 -3.71
N PHE A 102 1.10 2.55 -2.92
CA PHE A 102 0.20 3.66 -3.26
C PHE A 102 0.93 5.00 -3.25
N GLU A 103 1.83 5.23 -2.31
CA GLU A 103 2.66 6.44 -2.25
C GLU A 103 3.51 6.61 -3.51
N ALA A 104 4.12 5.52 -4.00
CA ALA A 104 4.89 5.55 -5.23
C ALA A 104 4.01 5.87 -6.43
N LEU A 105 2.81 5.27 -6.52
CA LEU A 105 1.88 5.54 -7.62
C LEU A 105 1.34 6.98 -7.60
N LEU A 106 0.99 7.49 -6.43
CA LEU A 106 0.39 8.82 -6.23
C LEU A 106 1.42 9.96 -6.12
N GLU A 107 2.69 9.66 -6.35
CA GLU A 107 3.75 10.66 -6.45
C GLU A 107 3.42 11.65 -7.58
N LYS A 108 3.87 12.90 -7.43
CA LYS A 108 3.36 14.09 -8.13
C LYS A 108 3.34 13.94 -9.64
N THR A 109 4.39 13.36 -10.22
CA THR A 109 4.49 13.14 -11.67
C THR A 109 4.17 11.70 -12.05
N ASN A 110 4.31 10.77 -11.11
CA ASN A 110 4.23 9.35 -11.41
C ASN A 110 2.83 8.88 -11.81
N TYR A 111 1.75 9.40 -11.21
CA TYR A 111 0.39 8.97 -11.55
C TYR A 111 0.07 9.23 -13.03
N LYS A 112 0.36 10.44 -13.51
CA LYS A 112 0.20 10.83 -14.92
C LYS A 112 1.17 10.06 -15.82
N SER A 113 2.41 9.85 -15.38
CA SER A 113 3.40 9.07 -16.13
C SER A 113 2.94 7.63 -16.35
N VAL A 114 2.28 7.02 -15.36
CA VAL A 114 1.67 5.69 -15.49
C VAL A 114 0.53 5.71 -16.51
N ILE A 115 -0.37 6.69 -16.47
CA ILE A 115 -1.47 6.80 -17.45
C ILE A 115 -0.93 6.84 -18.88
N ASN A 116 0.06 7.70 -19.12
CA ASN A 116 0.68 7.88 -20.42
C ASN A 116 1.43 6.62 -20.86
N ALA A 117 2.19 6.00 -19.96
CA ALA A 117 2.91 4.77 -20.28
C ALA A 117 1.96 3.61 -20.60
N MET A 118 0.83 3.49 -19.88
CA MET A 118 -0.18 2.47 -20.18
C MET A 118 -0.86 2.71 -21.52
N ALA A 119 -1.10 3.97 -21.90
CA ALA A 119 -1.62 4.32 -23.22
C ALA A 119 -0.61 3.95 -24.32
N GLU A 120 0.66 4.35 -24.17
CA GLU A 120 1.71 4.06 -25.15
C GLU A 120 1.98 2.55 -25.30
N ILE A 121 2.08 1.81 -24.18
CA ILE A 121 2.20 0.35 -24.20
C ILE A 121 1.01 -0.29 -24.92
N GLY A 122 -0.19 0.26 -24.72
CA GLY A 122 -1.40 -0.20 -25.38
C GLY A 122 -1.34 -0.04 -26.92
N GLU A 123 -0.72 1.01 -27.43
CA GLU A 123 -0.56 1.22 -28.87
C GLU A 123 0.60 0.40 -29.46
N LEU A 124 1.68 0.19 -28.69
CA LEU A 124 2.86 -0.55 -29.13
C LEU A 124 2.68 -2.07 -29.15
N VAL A 125 1.73 -2.60 -28.39
CA VAL A 125 1.52 -4.04 -28.22
C VAL A 125 0.11 -4.43 -28.66
N SER A 126 0.00 -5.36 -29.60
CA SER A 126 -1.28 -5.78 -30.20
C SER A 126 -1.89 -7.03 -29.57
N ASP A 127 -1.37 -7.49 -28.43
CA ASP A 127 -1.87 -8.66 -27.70
C ASP A 127 -2.80 -8.29 -26.52
N ASP A 128 -3.16 -9.29 -25.70
CA ASP A 128 -3.95 -9.12 -24.48
C ASP A 128 -3.28 -8.17 -23.47
N SER A 129 -1.95 -8.13 -23.40
CA SER A 129 -1.21 -7.18 -22.56
C SER A 129 -1.42 -5.75 -23.01
N GLY A 130 -1.46 -5.49 -24.33
CA GLY A 130 -1.76 -4.17 -24.88
C GLY A 130 -3.18 -3.72 -24.56
N SER A 131 -4.16 -4.60 -24.77
CA SER A 131 -5.57 -4.33 -24.44
C SER A 131 -5.77 -4.03 -22.94
N LYS A 132 -5.12 -4.80 -22.06
CA LYS A 132 -5.12 -4.56 -20.62
C LYS A 132 -4.49 -3.21 -20.26
N ALA A 133 -3.38 -2.84 -20.88
CA ALA A 133 -2.74 -1.55 -20.65
C ALA A 133 -3.66 -0.38 -21.04
N LYS A 134 -4.33 -0.44 -22.20
CA LYS A 134 -5.35 0.57 -22.58
C LYS A 134 -6.46 0.67 -21.54
N GLY A 135 -6.98 -0.48 -21.08
CA GLY A 135 -8.01 -0.54 -20.05
C GLY A 135 -7.58 0.10 -18.73
N ILE A 136 -6.36 -0.18 -18.27
CA ILE A 136 -5.78 0.44 -17.05
C ILE A 136 -5.65 1.95 -17.23
N SER A 137 -5.15 2.42 -18.39
CA SER A 137 -5.01 3.86 -18.67
C SER A 137 -6.36 4.58 -18.57
N GLN A 138 -7.41 4.02 -19.18
CA GLN A 138 -8.77 4.58 -19.12
C GLN A 138 -9.35 4.58 -17.71
N GLN A 139 -9.10 3.52 -16.93
CA GLN A 139 -9.55 3.46 -15.53
C GLN A 139 -8.90 4.56 -14.69
N LEU A 140 -7.58 4.73 -14.80
CA LEU A 140 -6.83 5.69 -14.00
C LEU A 140 -7.21 7.16 -14.26
N GLN A 141 -7.79 7.46 -15.42
CA GLN A 141 -8.32 8.79 -15.74
C GLN A 141 -9.63 9.11 -15.00
N LYS A 142 -10.34 8.11 -14.46
CA LYS A 142 -11.57 8.33 -13.70
C LYS A 142 -11.23 8.87 -12.31
N PHE A 143 -11.85 9.99 -11.93
CA PHE A 143 -11.70 10.59 -10.60
C PHE A 143 -11.92 9.57 -9.47
N GLU A 144 -12.94 8.73 -9.60
CA GLU A 144 -13.26 7.70 -8.62
C GLU A 144 -12.07 6.76 -8.35
N ILE A 145 -11.31 6.38 -9.39
CA ILE A 145 -10.14 5.51 -9.23
C ILE A 145 -9.04 6.25 -8.48
N TYR A 146 -8.74 7.50 -8.88
CA TYR A 146 -7.76 8.31 -8.17
C TYR A 146 -8.13 8.49 -6.68
N PHE A 147 -9.40 8.81 -6.41
CA PHE A 147 -9.92 8.98 -5.06
C PHE A 147 -9.77 7.70 -4.22
N ARG A 148 -10.13 6.53 -4.78
CA ARG A 148 -9.96 5.23 -4.12
C ARG A 148 -8.49 4.94 -3.79
N MET A 149 -7.57 5.23 -4.71
CA MET A 149 -6.12 5.08 -4.48
C MET A 149 -5.64 5.98 -3.34
N LYS A 150 -6.08 7.24 -3.33
CA LYS A 150 -5.73 8.22 -2.29
C LYS A 150 -6.27 7.81 -0.92
N LEU A 151 -7.51 7.35 -0.86
CA LEU A 151 -8.13 6.83 0.37
C LEU A 151 -7.35 5.64 0.91
N CYS A 152 -7.00 4.68 0.04
CA CYS A 152 -6.16 3.55 0.40
C CYS A 152 -4.80 4.02 0.95
N PHE A 153 -4.12 4.95 0.27
CA PHE A 153 -2.85 5.50 0.75
C PHE A 153 -2.96 6.04 2.18
N LEU A 154 -3.95 6.89 2.47
CA LEU A 154 -4.13 7.47 3.80
C LEU A 154 -4.37 6.41 4.88
N PHE A 155 -5.25 5.44 4.59
CA PHE A 155 -5.52 4.33 5.49
C PHE A 155 -4.28 3.47 5.75
N PHE A 156 -3.57 3.06 4.70
CA PHE A 156 -2.36 2.25 4.83
C PHE A 156 -1.22 3.01 5.48
N ASN A 157 -1.11 4.32 5.24
CA ASN A 157 -0.07 5.15 5.84
C ASN A 157 -0.28 5.31 7.35
N ALA A 158 -1.51 5.57 7.79
CA ALA A 158 -1.84 5.65 9.21
C ALA A 158 -1.56 4.33 9.94
N THR A 159 -1.97 3.22 9.34
CA THR A 159 -1.77 1.88 9.94
C THR A 159 -0.31 1.43 9.89
N LYS A 160 0.46 1.84 8.88
CA LYS A 160 1.92 1.65 8.83
C LYS A 160 2.63 2.39 9.96
N GLN A 161 2.25 3.64 10.22
CA GLN A 161 2.80 4.42 11.33
C GLN A 161 2.50 3.76 12.67
N ALA A 162 1.24 3.37 12.90
CA ALA A 162 0.83 2.65 14.11
C ALA A 162 1.62 1.35 14.30
N SER A 163 1.76 0.55 13.23
CA SER A 163 2.56 -0.67 13.26
C SER A 163 4.03 -0.40 13.59
N GLY A 164 4.62 0.69 13.06
CA GLY A 164 5.99 1.07 13.36
C GLY A 164 6.18 1.45 14.83
N THR A 165 5.25 2.24 15.38
CA THR A 165 5.25 2.58 16.81
C THR A 165 5.09 1.34 17.69
N LEU A 166 4.18 0.42 17.36
CA LEU A 166 3.95 -0.82 18.12
C LEU A 166 5.14 -1.79 18.11
N GLN A 167 6.15 -1.57 17.26
CA GLN A 167 7.36 -2.39 17.15
C GLN A 167 8.57 -1.75 17.85
N THR A 168 8.44 -0.58 18.47
CA THR A 168 9.57 0.05 19.17
C THR A 168 9.86 -0.65 20.49
N LYS A 169 11.15 -0.76 20.85
CA LYS A 169 11.61 -1.54 22.00
C LYS A 169 11.20 -0.97 23.37
N ALA A 170 11.01 0.35 23.45
CA ALA A 170 10.76 1.07 24.69
C ALA A 170 9.27 1.40 24.92
N LEU A 171 8.36 0.70 24.23
CA LEU A 171 6.93 1.01 24.28
C LEU A 171 6.25 0.39 25.50
N SER A 172 5.60 1.22 26.31
CA SER A 172 4.72 0.76 27.39
C SER A 172 3.34 0.34 26.86
N LEU A 173 2.60 -0.43 27.67
CA LEU A 173 1.23 -0.85 27.35
C LEU A 173 0.30 0.36 27.15
N THR A 174 0.42 1.39 28.00
CA THR A 174 -0.39 2.61 27.92
C THR A 174 -0.14 3.35 26.61
N GLU A 175 1.11 3.44 26.17
CA GLU A 175 1.48 4.06 24.89
C GLU A 175 0.98 3.25 23.69
N ALA A 176 1.02 1.91 23.76
CA ALA A 176 0.46 1.04 22.74
C ALA A 176 -1.06 1.28 22.57
N MET A 177 -1.80 1.33 23.68
CA MET A 177 -3.24 1.61 23.67
C MET A 177 -3.56 3.02 23.14
N LYS A 178 -2.75 4.01 23.52
CA LYS A 178 -2.85 5.38 23.00
C LYS A 178 -2.59 5.43 21.49
N CYS A 179 -1.57 4.72 21.00
CA CYS A 179 -1.24 4.63 19.57
C CYS A 179 -2.44 4.11 18.74
N VAL A 180 -3.07 3.02 19.18
CA VAL A 180 -4.26 2.46 18.52
C VAL A 180 -5.44 3.45 18.57
N THR A 181 -5.67 4.08 19.71
CA THR A 181 -6.76 5.05 19.90
C THR A 181 -6.60 6.27 18.98
N VAL A 182 -5.39 6.85 18.92
CA VAL A 182 -5.08 7.98 18.04
C VAL A 182 -5.25 7.61 16.57
N THR A 183 -4.81 6.40 16.19
CA THR A 183 -5.00 5.89 14.82
C THR A 183 -6.48 5.78 14.46
N LYS A 184 -7.31 5.25 15.37
CA LYS A 184 -8.77 5.18 15.18
C LYS A 184 -9.38 6.57 15.02
N GLN A 185 -9.04 7.51 15.90
CA GLN A 185 -9.54 8.89 15.85
C GLN A 185 -9.11 9.61 14.57
N TYR A 186 -7.90 9.38 14.08
CA TYR A 186 -7.44 9.90 12.80
C TYR A 186 -8.31 9.38 11.64
N LEU A 187 -8.56 8.07 11.58
CA LEU A 187 -9.41 7.47 10.54
C LEU A 187 -10.88 7.94 10.62
N GLN A 188 -11.41 8.14 11.83
CA GLN A 188 -12.74 8.71 12.04
C GLN A 188 -12.84 10.16 11.51
N ARG A 189 -11.86 11.01 11.84
CA ARG A 189 -11.81 12.38 11.30
C ARG A 189 -11.72 12.41 9.78
N LEU A 190 -10.97 11.47 9.17
CA LEU A 190 -10.92 11.36 7.72
C LEU A 190 -12.30 11.10 7.10
N ARG A 191 -13.10 10.25 7.76
CA ARG A 191 -14.46 9.93 7.33
C ARG A 191 -15.43 11.10 7.50
N ASP A 192 -15.38 11.78 8.64
CA ASP A 192 -16.45 12.68 9.06
C ASP A 192 -16.25 14.12 8.59
N THR A 193 -15.01 14.61 8.55
CA THR A 193 -14.74 16.05 8.39
C THR A 193 -13.70 16.38 7.33
N SER A 194 -12.99 15.39 6.79
CA SER A 194 -11.81 15.64 5.93
C SER A 194 -12.02 15.33 4.45
N PHE A 195 -13.25 15.09 3.99
CA PHE A 195 -13.51 14.81 2.57
C PHE A 195 -13.01 15.94 1.67
N ASN A 196 -13.13 17.19 2.11
CA ASN A 196 -12.66 18.37 1.37
C ASN A 196 -11.13 18.44 1.24
N GLN A 197 -10.37 17.67 2.02
CA GLN A 197 -8.90 17.59 1.90
C GLN A 197 -8.43 16.65 0.78
N PHE A 198 -9.36 15.99 0.08
CA PHE A 198 -9.06 15.13 -1.08
C PHE A 198 -9.10 15.88 -2.42
N TYR A 199 -9.59 17.12 -2.43
CA TYR A 199 -9.54 18.07 -3.54
C TYR A 199 -8.39 19.06 -3.33
#